data_AF-A0A8J2ACJ7-F1
#
_entry.id   AF-A0A8J2ACJ7-F1
#
_cell.length_a   1.000
_cell.length_b   1.000
_cell.length_c   1.000
_cell.angle_alpha   90.00
_cell.angle_beta   90.00
_cell.angle_gamma   90.00
#
_symmetry.space_group_name_H-M   'P 1'
#
loop_
_entity.id
_entity.type
_entity.pdbx_description
1 polymer ?
#
loop_
_entity_poly.entity_id
_entity_poly.type
_entity_poly.pdbx_seq_one_letter_code
_entity_poly.pdbx_strand_id
1 'polypeptide(L)' 'MCADLIKGTIDQVEQTFSYHYVKPRVLDKTRIHDLESRVTTWIEQQNVVLKQFEELTPELLVTV' A
#
# COMPACT_ATOMS: atom_id res chain seq x y z
N MET A 1 10.85 21.90 -4.24
CA MET A 1 9.69 21.32 -4.96
C MET A 1 9.64 21.69 -6.45
N CYS A 2 10.74 22.14 -7.07
CA CYS A 2 10.71 22.83 -8.37
C CYS A 2 10.57 21.96 -9.64
N ALA A 3 10.13 20.70 -9.53
CA ALA A 3 9.98 19.81 -10.69
C ALA A 3 8.78 18.86 -10.61
N ASP A 4 7.85 19.07 -9.66
CA ASP A 4 6.65 18.24 -9.43
C ASP A 4 6.89 16.72 -9.39
N LEU A 5 8.13 16.30 -9.06
CA LEU A 5 8.51 14.89 -9.07
C LEU A 5 7.92 14.14 -7.87
N ILE A 6 7.86 14.82 -6.73
CA ILE A 6 7.39 14.27 -5.47
C ILE A 6 6.56 15.35 -4.79
N LYS A 7 5.38 14.98 -4.33
CA LYS A 7 4.52 15.83 -3.51
C LYS A 7 4.40 15.21 -2.12
N GLY A 8 4.47 16.04 -1.10
CA GLY A 8 4.63 15.61 0.27
C GLY A 8 4.73 16.78 1.24
N THR A 9 4.81 16.44 2.52
CA THR A 9 4.97 17.40 3.63
C THR A 9 6.37 17.22 4.21
N ILE A 10 7.06 18.34 4.45
CA ILE A 10 8.34 18.36 5.17
C ILE A 10 8.04 18.58 6.64
N ASP A 11 8.43 17.62 7.49
CA ASP A 11 8.46 17.83 8.93
C ASP A 11 9.90 18.18 9.34
N GLN A 12 10.11 19.45 9.68
CA GLN A 12 11.42 19.94 10.06
C GLN A 12 11.81 19.54 11.49
N VAL A 13 10.85 19.27 12.37
CA VAL A 13 11.11 18.92 13.78
C VAL A 13 11.62 17.49 13.85
N GLU A 14 10.93 16.58 13.17
CA GLU A 14 11.35 15.18 13.08
C GLU A 14 12.44 14.95 12.03
N GLN A 15 12.76 15.97 11.23
CA GLN A 15 13.69 15.89 10.09
C GLN A 15 13.28 14.80 9.07
N THR A 16 11.98 14.61 8.90
CA THR A 16 11.42 13.61 7.99
C THR A 16 10.68 14.27 6.82
N PHE A 17 10.57 13.53 5.73
CA PHE A 17 9.76 13.93 4.58
C PHE A 17 8.75 12.84 4.25
N SER A 18 7.47 13.20 4.36
CA SER A 18 6.36 12.31 4.07
C SER A 18 5.84 12.56 2.66
N TYR A 19 6.11 11.63 1.75
CA TYR A 19 5.61 11.70 0.37
C TYR A 19 4.21 11.09 0.27
N HIS A 20 3.29 11.79 -0.40
CA HIS A 20 1.95 11.28 -0.71
C HIS A 20 1.79 10.97 -2.21
N TYR A 21 2.67 11.48 -3.05
CA TYR A 21 2.66 11.21 -4.49
C TYR A 21 4.08 11.22 -5.06
N VAL A 22 4.34 10.26 -5.95
CA VAL A 22 5.57 10.18 -6.72
C VAL A 22 5.19 10.08 -8.19
N LYS A 23 5.81 10.90 -9.04
CA LYS A 23 5.59 10.85 -10.49
C LYS A 23 5.95 9.45 -11.03
N PRO A 24 5.07 8.81 -11.82
CA PRO A 24 5.35 7.52 -12.44
C PRO A 24 6.63 7.56 -13.29
N ARG A 25 7.35 6.43 -13.31
CA ARG A 25 8.57 6.24 -14.09
C ARG A 25 8.50 4.91 -14.82
N VAL A 26 9.34 4.75 -15.84
CA VAL A 26 9.52 3.46 -16.51
C VAL A 26 9.99 2.43 -15.49
N LEU A 27 9.37 1.25 -15.51
CA LEU A 27 9.69 0.15 -14.62
C LEU A 27 10.60 -0.84 -15.35
N ASP A 28 11.73 -1.16 -14.74
CA ASP A 28 12.56 -2.29 -15.14
C ASP A 28 11.99 -3.61 -14.56
N LYS A 29 12.53 -4.74 -15.04
CA LYS A 29 12.03 -6.07 -14.67
C LYS A 29 12.09 -6.32 -13.15
N THR A 30 13.10 -5.81 -12.45
CA THR A 30 13.23 -5.97 -11.00
C THR A 30 12.10 -5.25 -10.27
N ARG A 31 11.79 -4.02 -10.67
CA ARG A 31 10.68 -3.25 -10.08
C ARG A 31 9.31 -3.86 -10.34
N ILE A 32 9.12 -4.52 -11.48
CA ILE A 32 7.88 -5.25 -11.79
C ILE A 32 7.74 -6.44 -10.84
N HIS A 33 8.82 -7.19 -10.61
CA HIS A 33 8.83 -8.29 -9.66
C HIS A 33 8.57 -7.82 -8.22
N ASP A 34 9.15 -6.68 -7.81
CA ASP A 34 8.87 -6.09 -6.49
C ASP A 34 7.40 -5.68 -6.36
N LEU A 35 6.79 -5.15 -7.43
CA LEU A 35 5.38 -4.81 -7.45
C LEU A 35 4.50 -6.06 -7.34
N GLU A 36 4.83 -7.12 -8.08
CA GLU A 36 4.14 -8.41 -8.01
C GLU A 36 4.19 -8.98 -6.59
N SER A 37 5.37 -9.03 -5.97
CA SER A 37 5.54 -9.51 -4.60
C SER A 37 4.68 -8.72 -3.61
N ARG A 38 4.65 -7.38 -3.73
CA ARG A 38 3.82 -6.53 -2.87
C ARG A 38 2.33 -6.79 -3.03
N VAL A 39 1.86 -7.02 -4.26
CA VAL A 39 0.45 -7.33 -4.52
C VAL A 39 0.09 -8.70 -3.96
N THR A 40 0.94 -9.70 -4.16
CA THR A 40 0.74 -11.04 -3.60
C THR A 40 0.66 -11.01 -2.07
N THR A 41 1.60 -10.33 -1.40
CA THR A 41 1.55 -10.17 0.06
C THR A 41 0.29 -9.45 0.53
N TRP A 42 -0.20 -8.46 -0.23
CA TRP A 42 -1.45 -7.79 0.12
C TRP A 42 -2.66 -8.73 0.04
N ILE A 43 -2.73 -9.56 -1.00
CA ILE A 43 -3.79 -10.57 -1.15
C ILE A 43 -3.74 -11.58 0.01
N GLU A 44 -2.54 -12.03 0.39
CA GLU A 44 -2.36 -12.93 1.53
C GLU A 44 -2.87 -12.30 2.84
N GLN A 45 -2.51 -11.03 3.10
CA GLN A 45 -3.00 -10.30 4.26
C GLN A 45 -4.52 -10.16 4.26
N GLN A 46 -5.13 -9.86 3.11
CA GLN A 46 -6.58 -9.78 2.97
C GLN A 46 -7.25 -11.12 3.29
N ASN A 47 -6.69 -12.23 2.80
CA ASN A 47 -7.23 -13.56 3.07
C ASN A 47 -7.11 -13.95 4.56
N VAL A 48 -6.04 -13.55 5.24
CA VAL A 48 -5.90 -13.74 6.69
C VAL A 48 -6.99 -12.99 7.44
N VAL A 49 -7.21 -11.72 7.08
CA VAL A 49 -8.27 -10.91 7.68
C VAL A 49 -9.63 -11.55 7.43
N LEU A 50 -9.92 -11.99 6.20
CA LEU A 50 -11.19 -12.62 5.86
C LEU A 50 -11.45 -13.89 6.69
N LYS A 51 -10.44 -14.74 6.86
CA LYS A 51 -10.54 -15.92 7.74
C LYS A 51 -10.84 -15.55 9.18
N GLN A 52 -10.20 -14.50 9.70
CA GLN A 52 -10.47 -14.02 11.06
C GLN A 52 -11.91 -13.51 11.20
N PHE A 53 -12.44 -12.85 10.18
CA PHE A 53 -13.85 -12.41 10.16
C PHE A 53 -14.82 -13.59 10.12
N GLU A 54 -14.53 -14.63 9.32
CA GLU A 54 -15.33 -15.86 9.27
C GLU A 54 -15.35 -16.59 10.62
N GLU A 55 -14.23 -16.60 11.35
CA GLU A 55 -14.10 -17.28 12.64
C GLU A 55 -14.73 -16.50 13.80
N LEU A 56 -14.55 -15.17 13.85
CA LEU A 56 -14.90 -14.36 15.02
C LEU A 56 -16.29 -13.73 14.92
N THR A 57 -16.76 -13.39 13.72
CA THR A 57 -17.99 -12.61 13.51
C THR A 57 -18.70 -13.04 12.22
N PRO A 58 -19.21 -14.28 12.14
CA PRO A 58 -19.93 -14.77 10.96
C PRO A 58 -21.20 -13.94 10.65
N GLU A 59 -21.80 -13.28 11.65
CA GLU A 59 -22.96 -12.42 11.49
C GLU A 59 -22.72 -11.12 10.71
N LEU A 60 -21.46 -10.66 10.61
CA LEU A 60 -21.11 -9.49 9.77
C LEU A 60 -20.99 -9.86 8.28
N LEU A 61 -20.92 -11.15 7.96
CA LEU A 61 -20.82 -11.67 6.59
C LEU A 61 -22.20 -11.95 5.96
N VAL A 62 -23.31 -11.56 6.61
CA VAL A 62 -24.65 -11.69 6.03
C VAL A 62 -24.78 -10.69 4.88
N THR A 63 -24.53 -11.19 3.67
CA THR A 63 -24.79 -10.50 2.41
C THR A 63 -26.29 -10.21 2.31
N VAL A 64 -26.66 -8.94 2.13
CA VAL A 64 -27.99 -8.53 1.63
C VAL A 64 -28.09 -8.89 0.15
#